data_AF-G2YVC4-F1
#
_entry.id   AF-G2YVC4-F1
#
_cell.length_a   1.000
_cell.length_b   1.000
_cell.length_c   1.000
_cell.angle_alpha   90.00
_cell.angle_beta   90.00
_cell.angle_gamma   90.00
#
_symmetry.space_group_name_H-M   'P 1'
#
loop_
_entity.id
_entity.type
_entity.pdbx_description
1 polymer ?
#
loop_
_entity_poly.entity_id
_entity_poly.type
_entity_poly.pdbx_seq_one_letter_code
_entity_poly.pdbx_strand_id
1 'polypeptide(L)'
;MLQAVSEGFKKEGEEGDGNVRCVRSAKRMREVMRRKGWKVEREMVKDGSGLEDGLWEVGNVGRRKEGELERVEVIEGKENKEGNVLEMMYDVLDLSLGNVEGGAKGVEAMGVWVASFAREDF
;
A
#
# COMPACT_ATOMS: atom_id res chain seq x y z
N MET A 1 15.86 -6.42 16.48
CA MET A 1 14.58 -6.12 15.80
C MET A 1 14.91 -5.79 14.35
N LEU A 2 14.72 -6.71 13.40
CA LEU A 2 15.11 -6.49 12.00
C LEU A 2 13.97 -5.76 11.29
N GLN A 3 14.12 -4.44 11.08
CA GLN A 3 13.33 -3.72 10.10
C GLN A 3 13.73 -4.26 8.71
N ALA A 4 12.87 -5.06 8.11
CA ALA A 4 13.01 -5.45 6.72
C ALA A 4 12.66 -4.23 5.85
N VAL A 5 13.63 -3.34 5.62
CA VAL A 5 13.53 -2.26 4.65
C VAL A 5 13.56 -2.90 3.26
N SER A 6 12.41 -2.93 2.59
CA SER A 6 12.33 -3.25 1.17
C SER A 6 12.27 -1.93 0.41
N GLU A 7 13.36 -1.61 -0.29
CA GLU A 7 13.35 -0.53 -1.27
C GLU A 7 12.35 -0.87 -2.39
N GLY A 8 11.50 0.10 -2.67
CA GLY A 8 10.55 0.06 -3.78
C GLY A 8 11.23 0.35 -5.10
N PHE A 9 10.47 0.21 -6.17
CA PHE A 9 10.82 0.72 -7.49
C PHE A 9 11.07 2.23 -7.38
N LYS A 10 12.33 2.60 -7.19
CA LYS A 10 12.79 3.98 -7.11
C LYS A 10 13.94 4.13 -8.09
N LYS A 11 14.00 5.26 -8.80
CA LYS A 11 15.22 5.63 -9.50
C LYS A 11 16.30 5.88 -8.46
N GLU A 12 17.51 5.39 -8.74
CA GLU A 12 18.67 5.58 -7.89
C GLU A 12 18.94 7.09 -7.74
N GLY A 13 19.06 7.58 -6.49
CA GLY A 13 19.39 8.98 -6.19
C GLY A 13 18.23 9.92 -5.85
N GLU A 14 16.97 9.48 -5.93
CA GLU A 14 15.82 10.31 -5.49
C GLU A 14 15.41 9.97 -4.06
N GLU A 15 15.08 10.97 -3.23
CA GLU A 15 14.29 10.77 -2.01
C GLU A 15 12.81 10.57 -2.39
N GLY A 16 12.07 9.85 -1.56
CA GLY A 16 10.74 9.38 -1.93
C GLY A 16 9.87 9.43 -0.70
N ASP A 17 8.76 10.11 -0.85
CA ASP A 17 7.74 10.37 0.17
C ASP A 17 6.74 9.21 0.31
N GLY A 18 6.81 8.21 -0.56
CA GLY A 18 5.95 7.02 -0.52
C GLY A 18 6.17 6.13 0.71
N ASN A 19 5.08 5.87 1.44
CA ASN A 19 5.01 5.01 2.62
C ASN A 19 5.16 3.51 2.26
N VAL A 20 4.36 3.02 1.31
CA VAL A 20 4.45 1.65 0.80
C VAL A 20 5.30 1.62 -0.47
N ARG A 21 6.49 1.02 -0.39
CA ARG A 21 7.47 1.05 -1.49
C ARG A 21 7.46 -0.22 -2.35
N CYS A 22 7.16 -1.38 -1.77
CA CYS A 22 6.96 -2.62 -2.52
C CYS A 22 6.09 -3.59 -1.72
N VAL A 23 4.93 -3.99 -2.27
CA VAL A 23 4.13 -5.06 -1.68
C VAL A 23 4.84 -6.39 -1.93
N ARG A 24 5.42 -6.98 -0.88
CA ARG A 24 6.00 -8.33 -0.93
C ARG A 24 5.02 -9.32 -0.33
N SER A 25 4.67 -10.35 -1.09
CA SER A 25 3.85 -11.44 -0.55
C SER A 25 4.63 -12.24 0.50
N ALA A 26 3.91 -12.88 1.44
CA ALA A 26 4.49 -13.80 2.43
C ALA A 26 5.41 -14.85 1.78
N LYS A 27 4.99 -15.39 0.62
CA LYS A 27 5.81 -16.32 -0.19
C LYS A 27 7.17 -15.71 -0.54
N ARG A 28 7.18 -14.49 -1.09
CA ARG A 28 8.41 -13.81 -1.47
C ARG A 28 9.27 -13.48 -0.26
N MET A 29 8.64 -13.14 0.87
CA MET A 29 9.38 -12.84 2.09
C MET A 29 10.09 -14.07 2.64
N ARG A 30 9.41 -15.21 2.70
CA ARG A 30 10.02 -16.50 3.10
C ARG A 30 11.20 -16.88 2.22
N GLU A 31 11.07 -16.74 0.90
CA GLU A 31 12.17 -17.03 -0.03
C GLU A 31 13.42 -16.19 0.25
N VAL A 32 13.25 -14.89 0.49
CA VAL A 32 14.36 -13.97 0.79
C VAL A 32 15.01 -14.31 2.13
N MET A 33 14.21 -14.55 3.17
CA MET A 33 14.72 -14.90 4.50
C MET A 33 15.47 -16.22 4.49
N ARG A 34 14.93 -17.25 3.82
CA ARG A 34 15.58 -18.55 3.65
C ARG A 34 16.93 -18.44 2.96
N ARG A 35 17.03 -17.66 1.87
CA ARG A 35 18.31 -17.41 1.19
C ARG A 35 19.36 -16.75 2.08
N LYS A 36 18.94 -16.10 3.16
CA LYS A 36 19.80 -15.46 4.16
C LYS A 36 20.09 -16.33 5.39
N GLY A 37 19.71 -17.62 5.37
CA GLY A 37 19.93 -18.56 6.48
C GLY A 37 18.95 -18.35 7.64
N TRP A 38 17.71 -17.98 7.34
CA TRP A 38 16.63 -17.85 8.32
C TRP A 38 15.49 -18.79 7.98
N LYS A 39 14.94 -19.46 8.99
CA LYS A 39 13.72 -20.27 8.89
C LYS A 39 12.56 -19.56 9.58
N VAL A 40 11.34 -19.83 9.09
CA VAL A 40 10.12 -19.41 9.80
C VAL A 40 10.03 -20.23 11.08
N GLU A 41 9.90 -19.54 12.21
CA GLU A 41 9.66 -20.16 13.51
C GLU A 41 8.17 -20.19 13.82
N ARG A 42 7.47 -19.07 13.56
CA ARG A 42 6.02 -18.96 13.69
C ARG A 42 5.48 -18.14 12.54
N GLU A 43 4.33 -18.54 12.00
CA GLU A 43 3.55 -17.71 11.06
C GLU A 43 2.08 -17.75 11.41
N MET A 44 1.40 -16.62 11.20
CA MET A 44 -0.04 -16.51 11.35
C MET A 44 -0.58 -15.33 10.52
N VAL A 45 -1.89 -15.35 10.27
CA VAL A 45 -2.64 -14.18 9.81
C VAL A 45 -3.45 -13.68 11.00
N LYS A 46 -3.31 -12.40 11.34
CA LYS A 46 -4.17 -11.72 12.30
C LYS A 46 -5.29 -11.03 11.54
N ASP A 47 -6.50 -11.02 12.10
CA ASP A 47 -7.56 -10.16 11.61
C ASP A 47 -7.11 -8.68 11.65
N GLY A 48 -7.70 -7.88 10.77
CA GLY A 48 -7.44 -6.44 10.73
C GLY A 48 -8.31 -5.64 11.72
N SER A 49 -9.03 -6.31 12.62
CA SER A 49 -10.01 -5.64 13.46
C SER A 49 -9.33 -4.69 14.45
N GLY A 50 -9.83 -3.45 14.50
CA GLY A 50 -9.25 -2.38 15.33
C GLY A 50 -8.01 -1.72 14.75
N LEU A 51 -7.55 -2.10 13.55
CA LEU A 51 -6.50 -1.38 12.83
C LEU A 51 -7.11 -0.27 11.96
N GLU A 52 -6.45 0.88 11.94
CA GLU A 52 -6.91 2.05 11.18
C GLU A 52 -6.29 2.12 9.77
N ASP A 53 -5.50 1.12 9.34
CA ASP A 53 -4.81 1.11 8.06
C ASP A 53 -5.76 1.30 6.87
N GLY A 54 -6.95 0.70 6.88
CA GLY A 54 -7.96 0.87 5.83
C GLY A 54 -8.42 2.33 5.70
N LEU A 55 -8.75 2.95 6.84
CA LEU A 55 -9.09 4.37 6.94
C LEU A 55 -7.92 5.26 6.49
N TRP A 56 -6.70 4.98 6.96
CA TRP A 56 -5.56 5.84 6.66
C TRP A 56 -5.17 5.79 5.20
N GLU A 57 -5.04 4.61 4.61
CA GLU A 57 -4.61 4.45 3.22
C GLU A 57 -5.68 4.97 2.24
N VAL A 58 -6.94 4.56 2.40
CA VAL A 58 -8.03 5.02 1.51
C VAL A 58 -8.37 6.49 1.76
N GLY A 59 -8.39 6.91 3.03
CA GLY A 59 -8.63 8.29 3.39
C GLY A 59 -7.54 9.23 2.89
N ASN A 60 -6.27 8.81 2.85
CA ASN A 60 -5.19 9.59 2.25
C ASN A 60 -5.37 9.77 0.74
N VAL A 61 -5.80 8.73 0.03
CA VAL A 61 -6.08 8.83 -1.42
C VAL A 61 -7.17 9.85 -1.68
N GLY A 62 -8.28 9.78 -0.93
CA GLY A 62 -9.37 10.75 -1.05
C GLY A 62 -8.94 12.18 -0.73
N ARG A 63 -8.13 12.39 0.31
CA ARG A 63 -7.60 13.72 0.68
C ARG A 63 -6.72 14.35 -0.40
N ARG A 64 -6.07 13.54 -1.25
CA ARG A 64 -5.21 14.03 -2.34
C ARG A 64 -5.97 14.36 -3.63
N LYS A 65 -7.25 13.99 -3.72
CA LYS A 65 -8.07 14.08 -4.94
C LYS A 65 -7.98 15.45 -5.62
N GLU A 66 -8.32 16.51 -4.90
CA GLU A 66 -8.37 17.87 -5.44
C GLU A 66 -7.01 18.29 -6.03
N GLY A 67 -5.93 18.15 -5.26
CA GLY A 67 -4.60 18.54 -5.71
C GLY A 67 -4.04 17.69 -6.85
N GLU A 68 -4.35 16.39 -6.92
CA GLU A 68 -3.92 15.54 -8.03
C GLU A 68 -4.71 15.84 -9.31
N LEU A 69 -6.01 16.18 -9.20
CA LEU A 69 -6.83 16.60 -10.35
C LEU A 69 -6.37 17.96 -10.91
N GLU A 70 -6.12 18.96 -10.05
CA GLU A 70 -5.56 20.25 -10.47
C GLU A 70 -4.22 20.07 -11.20
N ARG A 71 -3.35 19.18 -10.69
CA ARG A 71 -2.04 18.90 -11.29
C ARG A 71 -2.14 18.39 -12.73
N VAL A 72 -3.14 17.57 -13.03
CA VAL A 72 -3.32 16.98 -14.37
C VAL A 72 -4.17 17.86 -15.29
N GLU A 73 -5.00 18.76 -14.75
CA GLU A 73 -5.73 19.77 -15.54
C GLU A 73 -4.79 20.79 -16.21
N VAL A 74 -3.70 21.18 -15.53
CA VAL A 74 -2.73 22.18 -16.03
C VAL A 74 -1.94 21.68 -17.26
N ILE A 75 -1.99 20.38 -17.57
CA ILE A 75 -1.37 19.79 -18.76
C ILE A 75 -2.30 20.00 -19.97
N GLU A 76 -2.43 21.25 -20.42
CA GLU A 76 -3.23 21.59 -21.60
C GLU A 76 -2.54 21.08 -22.90
N GLY A 77 -3.14 20.06 -23.53
CA GLY A 77 -2.81 19.68 -24.91
C GLY A 77 -3.03 18.20 -25.25
N LYS A 78 -3.71 17.97 -26.39
CA LYS A 78 -4.03 16.68 -27.06
C LYS A 78 -4.04 15.43 -26.18
N GLU A 79 -5.27 15.05 -25.80
CA GLU A 79 -5.62 13.83 -25.08
C GLU A 79 -4.98 13.76 -23.69
N ASN A 80 -5.55 14.49 -22.73
CA ASN A 80 -5.26 14.34 -21.30
C ASN A 80 -5.75 12.97 -20.79
N LYS A 81 -5.20 11.89 -21.35
CA LYS A 81 -5.55 10.51 -21.01
C LYS A 81 -5.25 10.24 -19.53
N GLU A 82 -4.19 10.83 -19.01
CA GLU A 82 -3.81 10.71 -17.61
C GLU A 82 -4.85 11.36 -16.70
N GLY A 83 -5.29 12.59 -16.99
CA GLY A 83 -6.38 13.24 -16.29
C GLY A 83 -7.68 12.46 -16.36
N ASN A 84 -8.10 12.03 -17.54
CA ASN A 84 -9.32 11.22 -17.70
C ASN A 84 -9.26 9.91 -16.90
N VAL A 85 -8.10 9.24 -16.88
CA VAL A 85 -7.91 8.00 -16.10
C VAL A 85 -7.99 8.30 -14.61
N LEU A 86 -7.35 9.38 -14.15
CA LEU A 86 -7.34 9.78 -12.75
C LEU A 86 -8.74 10.16 -12.25
N GLU A 87 -9.50 10.93 -13.06
CA GLU A 87 -10.91 11.23 -12.80
C GLU A 87 -11.75 9.96 -12.65
N MET A 88 -11.66 9.04 -13.63
CA MET A 88 -12.37 7.76 -13.56
C MET A 88 -11.98 6.93 -12.33
N MET A 89 -10.70 6.96 -11.92
CA MET A 89 -10.25 6.28 -10.70
C MET A 89 -10.89 6.89 -9.45
N TYR A 90 -10.99 8.22 -9.38
CA TYR A 90 -11.64 8.89 -8.26
C TYR A 90 -13.17 8.72 -8.27
N ASP A 91 -13.81 8.67 -9.42
CA ASP A 91 -15.24 8.36 -9.53
C ASP A 91 -15.53 6.95 -9.00
N VAL A 92 -14.71 5.96 -9.37
CA VAL A 92 -14.82 4.60 -8.85
C VAL A 92 -14.57 4.57 -7.34
N LEU A 93 -13.60 5.34 -6.84
CA LEU A 93 -13.35 5.46 -5.40
C LEU A 93 -14.59 5.99 -4.66
N ASP A 94 -15.17 7.10 -5.14
CA ASP A 94 -16.33 7.73 -4.52
C ASP A 94 -17.56 6.80 -4.54
N LEU A 95 -17.81 6.14 -5.67
CA LEU A 95 -18.87 5.12 -5.79
C LEU A 95 -18.63 3.94 -4.84
N SER A 96 -17.38 3.50 -4.70
CA SER A 96 -17.04 2.40 -3.79
C SER A 96 -17.26 2.80 -2.33
N LEU A 97 -16.81 4.00 -1.94
CA LEU A 97 -17.00 4.53 -0.59
C LEU A 97 -18.47 4.80 -0.26
N GLY A 98 -19.30 5.12 -1.24
CA GLY A 98 -20.75 5.23 -1.08
C GLY A 98 -21.42 3.93 -0.62
N ASN A 99 -20.79 2.77 -0.87
CA ASN A 99 -21.26 1.46 -0.41
C ASN A 99 -20.72 1.07 0.97
N VAL A 100 -19.88 1.90 1.60
CA VAL A 100 -19.27 1.65 2.90
C VAL A 100 -19.95 2.53 3.95
N GLU A 101 -20.50 1.92 5.01
CA GLU A 101 -21.08 2.67 6.12
C GLU A 101 -20.01 3.56 6.78
N GLY A 102 -20.24 4.87 6.83
CA GLY A 102 -19.25 5.83 7.32
C GLY A 102 -18.16 6.23 6.30
N GLY A 103 -18.29 5.81 5.03
CA GLY A 103 -17.36 6.14 3.94
C GLY A 103 -15.96 5.65 4.25
N ALA A 104 -14.95 6.50 4.04
CA ALA A 104 -13.55 6.14 4.31
C ALA A 104 -13.31 5.69 5.77
N LYS A 105 -14.08 6.20 6.74
CA LYS A 105 -13.97 5.81 8.17
C LYS A 105 -14.47 4.40 8.45
N GLY A 106 -15.32 3.85 7.58
CA GLY A 106 -15.79 2.48 7.66
C GLY A 106 -14.95 1.47 6.89
N VAL A 107 -13.88 1.92 6.22
CA VAL A 107 -13.00 1.00 5.48
C VAL A 107 -12.20 0.17 6.48
N GLU A 108 -12.48 -1.13 6.53
CA GLU A 108 -11.79 -2.08 7.38
C GLU A 108 -10.38 -2.40 6.85
N ALA A 109 -9.44 -2.64 7.76
CA ALA A 109 -8.13 -3.12 7.41
C ALA A 109 -8.18 -4.60 6.97
N MET A 110 -7.32 -4.95 6.01
CA MET A 110 -7.08 -6.35 5.68
C MET A 110 -6.36 -7.08 6.83
N GLY A 111 -6.49 -8.40 6.86
CA GLY A 111 -5.70 -9.22 7.77
C GLY A 111 -4.20 -9.05 7.53
N VAL A 112 -3.43 -9.03 8.62
CA VAL A 112 -1.99 -8.81 8.59
C VAL A 112 -1.28 -10.16 8.71
N TRP A 113 -0.40 -10.45 7.75
CA TRP A 113 0.51 -11.59 7.86
C TRP A 113 1.66 -11.25 8.82
N VAL A 114 1.84 -12.10 9.83
CA VAL A 114 2.88 -11.95 10.84
C VAL A 114 3.72 -13.22 10.88
N ALA A 115 5.04 -13.07 10.84
CA ALA A 115 5.96 -14.19 11.01
C ALA A 115 7.16 -13.82 11.88
N SER A 116 7.59 -14.77 12.73
CA SER A 116 8.90 -14.74 13.37
C SER A 116 9.87 -15.63 12.59
N PHE A 117 11.12 -15.18 12.51
CA PHE A 117 12.20 -15.91 11.86
C PHE A 117 13.30 -16.16 12.86
N ALA A 118 13.81 -17.39 12.87
CA ALA A 118 14.98 -17.79 13.63
C ALA A 118 16.15 -18.09 12.68
N ARG A 119 17.38 -17.89 13.14
CA ARG A 119 18.57 -18.35 12.41
C ARG A 119 18.53 -19.88 12.33
N GLU A 120 18.94 -20.42 11.19
CA GLU A 120 19.35 -21.81 11.16
C GLU A 120 20.74 -21.88 11.80
N ASP A 121 20.84 -22.55 12.95
CA ASP A 121 22.15 -22.90 13.52
C ASP A 121 22.85 -23.82 12.52
N PHE A 122 24.08 -23.47 12.15
CA PHE A 122 24.95 -24.28 11.28
C PHE A 122 25.69 -25.33 12.10
#